data_AF-A0A7J6UZ55-F1
#
_entry.id   AF-A0A7J6UZ55-F1
#
_cell.length_a   1.000
_cell.length_b   1.000
_cell.length_c   1.000
_cell.angle_alpha   90.00
_cell.angle_beta   90.00
_cell.angle_gamma   90.00
#
_symmetry.space_group_name_H-M   'P 1'
#
loop_
_entity.id
_entity.type
_entity.pdbx_description
1 polymer ?
#
loop_
_entity_poly.entity_id
_entity_poly.type
_entity_poly.pdbx_seq_one_letter_code
_entity_poly.pdbx_strand_id
1 'polypeptide(L)'
;MSSIPSEKLFPFNGSVRKRTEAPRALCPSFSTPSKKYKSLKEILKVAQRCVIEEVENDLYNDVCCEKCGLGDQELDMLLCDKCDKGYHMYCLRPIVVRVPIGSWVCPICSDQKEDRSRDFFR
;
A
#
# COMPACT_ATOMS: atom_id res chain seq x y z
N MET A 1 22.67 45.01 -8.61
CA MET A 1 21.38 45.08 -9.31
C MET A 1 21.10 43.68 -9.81
N SER A 2 20.24 42.85 -9.26
CA SER A 2 19.05 43.00 -8.42
C SER A 2 18.74 41.56 -7.95
N SER A 3 18.95 41.18 -6.68
CA SER A 3 17.99 41.32 -5.57
C SER A 3 16.57 40.92 -5.98
N ILE A 4 16.21 39.65 -5.77
CA ILE A 4 14.84 39.11 -5.85
C ILE A 4 14.62 38.24 -4.60
N PRO A 5 13.42 38.29 -3.97
CA PRO A 5 13.31 38.52 -2.54
C PRO A 5 13.02 37.29 -1.68
N SER A 6 13.32 37.53 -0.40
CA SER A 6 12.81 36.91 0.82
C SER A 6 11.33 36.48 0.77
N GLU A 7 11.08 35.32 1.38
CA GLU A 7 9.85 34.96 2.13
C GLU A 7 8.53 34.97 1.36
N LYS A 8 8.08 33.79 0.94
CA LYS A 8 6.68 33.39 1.14
C LYS A 8 6.65 31.93 1.57
N LEU A 9 6.84 31.74 2.87
CA LEU A 9 6.42 30.56 3.60
C LEU A 9 4.97 30.25 3.17
N PHE A 10 4.77 29.14 2.48
CA PHE A 10 3.44 28.56 2.35
C PHE A 10 2.94 28.34 3.79
N PRO A 11 1.74 28.82 4.16
CA PRO A 11 1.21 28.52 5.48
C PRO A 11 1.04 27.02 5.53
N PHE A 12 1.89 26.35 6.31
CA PHE A 12 1.72 24.96 6.68
C PHE A 12 0.48 24.90 7.56
N ASN A 13 -0.70 24.90 6.94
CA ASN A 13 -1.95 24.52 7.57
C ASN A 13 -2.07 22.98 7.60
N GLY A 14 -0.91 22.29 7.60
CA GLY A 14 -0.83 20.94 8.08
C GLY A 14 -1.05 21.01 9.57
N SER A 15 -2.22 20.55 10.00
CA SER A 15 -2.49 20.16 11.37
C SER A 15 -1.40 19.16 11.76
N VAL A 16 -0.29 19.66 12.28
CA VAL A 16 0.57 18.91 13.17
C VAL A 16 -0.40 18.57 14.28
N ARG A 17 -0.95 17.36 14.25
CA ARG A 17 -1.55 16.75 15.42
C ARG A 17 -0.40 16.72 16.42
N LYS A 18 -0.19 17.83 17.13
CA LYS A 18 0.69 17.89 18.29
C LYS A 18 0.26 16.68 19.06
N ARG A 19 1.20 15.77 19.31
CA ARG A 19 0.96 14.62 20.18
C ARG A 19 0.60 15.23 21.52
N THR A 20 -0.69 15.51 21.72
CA THR A 20 -1.21 16.06 22.94
C THR A 20 -0.95 14.99 23.97
N GLU A 21 -0.23 15.34 25.03
CA GLU A 21 -0.14 14.44 26.17
C GLU A 21 -1.56 14.04 26.55
N ALA A 22 -1.77 12.74 26.73
CA ALA A 22 -3.03 12.25 27.23
C ALA A 22 -3.30 13.00 28.54
N PRO A 23 -4.50 13.61 28.73
CA PRO A 23 -4.82 14.29 29.97
C PRO A 23 -4.51 13.36 31.13
N ARG A 24 -3.69 13.81 32.10
CA ARG A 24 -3.51 13.05 33.33
C ARG A 24 -4.89 12.86 33.92
N ALA A 25 -5.37 11.62 33.95
CA ALA A 25 -6.66 11.28 34.52
C ALA A 25 -6.65 11.66 36.00
N LEU A 26 -7.21 12.83 36.32
CA LEU A 26 -7.62 13.17 37.67
C LEU A 26 -8.91 12.38 37.92
N CYS A 27 -8.76 11.13 38.35
CA CYS A 27 -9.90 10.27 38.63
C CYS A 27 -10.56 10.66 39.97
N PRO A 28 -11.86 11.00 39.99
CA PRO A 28 -12.67 10.93 41.20
C PRO A 28 -12.86 9.46 41.54
N SER A 29 -12.81 9.15 42.83
CA SER A 29 -12.92 7.83 43.45
C SER A 29 -14.27 7.14 43.18
N PHE A 30 -14.51 6.69 41.95
CA PHE A 30 -15.51 5.69 41.65
C PHE A 30 -14.78 4.46 41.11
N SER A 31 -14.88 3.38 41.87
CA SER A 31 -14.34 2.07 41.55
C SER A 31 -14.89 1.58 40.22
N THR A 32 -14.19 1.88 39.13
CA THR A 32 -14.41 1.19 37.85
C THR A 32 -14.15 -0.29 38.11
N PRO A 33 -14.99 -1.23 37.64
CA PRO A 33 -14.62 -2.62 37.67
C PRO A 33 -13.37 -2.74 36.81
N SER A 34 -12.22 -2.92 37.44
CA SER A 34 -10.96 -3.12 36.75
C SER A 34 -11.20 -4.27 35.78
N LYS A 35 -11.24 -3.99 34.47
CA LYS A 35 -11.25 -5.05 33.48
C LYS A 35 -10.04 -5.90 33.82
N LYS A 36 -10.27 -7.09 34.39
CA LYS A 36 -9.20 -7.98 34.83
C LYS A 36 -8.60 -8.56 33.55
N TYR A 37 -7.72 -7.80 32.93
CA TYR A 37 -6.93 -8.29 31.82
C TYR A 37 -6.12 -9.48 32.34
N LYS A 38 -6.12 -10.57 31.57
CA LYS A 38 -5.32 -11.74 31.87
C LYS A 38 -3.85 -11.32 31.96
N SER A 39 -3.11 -11.88 32.90
CA SER A 39 -1.68 -11.56 33.04
C SER A 39 -0.93 -11.94 31.76
N LEU A 40 0.19 -11.28 31.46
CA LEU A 40 1.03 -11.65 30.30
C LEU A 40 1.40 -13.15 30.32
N LYS A 41 1.67 -13.70 31.51
CA LYS A 41 1.94 -15.13 31.71
C LYS A 41 0.75 -16.02 31.38
N GLU A 42 -0.47 -15.55 31.64
CA GLU A 42 -1.71 -16.26 31.35
C GLU A 42 -2.07 -16.16 29.86
N ILE A 43 -1.85 -15.00 29.24
CA ILE A 43 -2.01 -14.78 27.81
C ILE A 43 -1.04 -15.69 27.03
N LEU A 44 0.26 -15.69 27.38
CA LEU A 44 1.27 -16.49 26.69
C LEU A 44 1.07 -18.01 26.85
N LYS A 45 0.31 -18.45 27.86
CA LYS A 45 -0.03 -19.87 28.06
C LYS A 45 -1.13 -20.36 27.11
N VAL A 46 -2.05 -19.49 26.70
CA VAL A 46 -3.22 -19.85 25.88
C VAL A 46 -3.17 -19.28 24.47
N ALA A 47 -2.34 -18.26 24.24
CA ALA A 47 -2.06 -17.76 22.91
C ALA A 47 -1.45 -18.91 22.11
N GLN A 48 -2.15 -19.34 21.06
CA GLN A 48 -1.53 -20.21 20.07
C GLN A 48 -0.31 -19.48 19.52
N ARG A 49 0.82 -20.17 19.44
CA ARG A 49 1.98 -19.67 18.72
C ARG A 49 1.54 -19.53 17.28
N CYS A 50 1.39 -18.30 16.82
CA CYS A 50 1.25 -17.99 15.41
C CYS A 50 2.55 -18.43 14.75
N VAL A 51 2.60 -19.70 14.35
CA VAL A 51 3.51 -20.11 13.30
C VAL A 51 2.95 -19.40 12.09
N ILE A 52 3.50 -18.22 11.79
CA ILE A 52 3.53 -17.80 10.40
C ILE A 52 4.38 -18.92 9.80
N GLU A 53 3.73 -19.92 9.22
CA GLU A 53 4.46 -20.84 8.37
C GLU A 53 5.24 -19.91 7.44
N GLU A 54 6.54 -20.14 7.30
CA GLU A 54 7.25 -19.64 6.14
C GLU A 54 6.59 -20.37 4.95
N VAL A 55 5.37 -19.95 4.60
CA VAL A 55 4.79 -20.15 3.28
C VAL A 55 5.65 -19.27 2.40
N GLU A 56 6.82 -19.83 2.13
CA GLU A 56 7.76 -19.34 1.15
C GLU A 56 6.95 -19.09 -0.11
N ASN A 57 6.77 -17.81 -0.45
CA ASN A 57 6.62 -17.32 -1.81
C ASN A 57 5.35 -17.69 -2.62
N ASP A 58 4.62 -18.76 -2.31
CA ASP A 58 3.65 -19.34 -3.25
C ASP A 58 2.31 -18.57 -3.34
N LEU A 59 1.94 -17.78 -2.33
CA LEU A 59 0.71 -16.98 -2.38
C LEU A 59 0.85 -15.71 -3.23
N TYR A 60 2.09 -15.28 -3.53
CA TYR A 60 2.36 -14.08 -4.35
C TYR A 60 2.91 -14.43 -5.75
N ASN A 61 3.09 -15.72 -6.06
CA ASN A 61 3.65 -16.22 -7.32
C ASN A 61 2.62 -16.49 -8.44
N ASP A 62 1.32 -16.23 -8.21
CA ASP A 62 0.28 -16.54 -9.19
C ASP A 62 0.18 -15.55 -10.37
N VAL A 63 0.98 -14.48 -10.38
CA VAL A 63 0.95 -13.50 -11.47
C VAL A 63 1.79 -13.99 -12.65
N CYS A 64 1.11 -14.44 -13.70
CA CYS A 64 1.73 -14.82 -14.96
C CYS A 64 1.72 -13.68 -15.99
N CYS A 65 2.75 -13.64 -16.82
CA CYS A 65 2.78 -12.75 -17.97
C CYS A 65 1.72 -13.15 -19.00
N GLU A 66 0.83 -12.23 -19.36
CA GLU A 66 -0.25 -12.49 -20.32
C GLU A 66 0.23 -12.80 -21.76
N LYS A 67 1.50 -12.53 -22.07
CA LYS A 67 2.06 -12.74 -23.42
C LYS A 67 2.73 -14.10 -23.57
N CYS A 68 3.40 -14.60 -22.55
CA CYS A 68 4.10 -15.90 -22.60
C CYS A 68 3.48 -16.96 -21.69
N GLY A 69 2.59 -16.57 -20.78
CA GLY A 69 1.94 -17.45 -19.80
C GLY A 69 2.83 -17.87 -18.63
N LEU A 70 4.05 -17.33 -18.53
CA LEU A 70 5.02 -17.70 -17.50
C LEU A 70 5.05 -16.65 -16.38
N GLY A 71 5.19 -17.12 -15.13
CA GLY A 71 5.41 -16.30 -13.93
C GLY A 71 6.88 -16.09 -13.58
N ASP A 72 7.81 -16.61 -14.39
CA ASP A 72 9.25 -16.46 -14.17
C ASP A 72 9.69 -14.99 -14.26
N GLN A 73 10.87 -14.63 -13.76
CA GLN A 73 11.43 -13.26 -13.89
C GLN A 73 10.52 -12.14 -13.33
N GLU A 74 10.07 -12.29 -12.09
CA GLU A 74 9.23 -11.31 -11.37
C GLU A 74 9.77 -9.86 -11.39
N LEU A 75 11.09 -9.69 -11.37
CA LEU A 75 11.75 -8.37 -11.35
C LEU A 75 11.58 -7.59 -12.66
N ASP A 76 11.42 -8.31 -13.77
CA ASP A 76 11.23 -7.73 -15.10
C ASP A 76 9.74 -7.73 -15.51
N MET A 77 8.82 -7.92 -14.55
CA MET A 77 7.39 -7.96 -14.78
C MET A 77 6.73 -6.63 -14.39
N LEU A 78 5.89 -6.09 -15.28
CA LEU A 78 5.08 -4.90 -15.06
C LEU A 78 3.61 -5.28 -14.85
N LEU A 79 2.97 -4.61 -13.89
CA LEU A 79 1.54 -4.72 -13.64
C LEU A 79 0.81 -3.53 -14.27
N CYS A 80 -0.32 -3.79 -14.92
CA CYS A 80 -1.16 -2.75 -15.48
C CYS A 80 -2.07 -2.12 -14.42
N ASP A 81 -2.01 -0.80 -14.24
CA ASP A 81 -2.82 -0.08 -13.24
C ASP A 81 -4.35 -0.11 -13.49
N LYS A 82 -4.79 -0.63 -14.65
CA LYS A 82 -6.21 -0.73 -15.02
C LYS A 82 -6.80 -2.14 -14.83
N CYS A 83 -5.99 -3.18 -14.95
CA CYS A 83 -6.50 -4.57 -14.98
C CYS A 83 -5.67 -5.54 -14.14
N ASP A 84 -4.63 -5.04 -13.45
CA ASP A 84 -3.73 -5.78 -12.55
C ASP A 84 -3.04 -7.01 -13.19
N LYS A 85 -3.07 -7.12 -14.52
CA LYS A 85 -2.41 -8.19 -15.28
C LYS A 85 -0.91 -7.93 -15.40
N GLY A 86 -0.12 -9.01 -15.32
CA GLY A 86 1.33 -9.01 -15.46
C GLY A 86 1.81 -9.11 -16.90
N TYR A 87 2.90 -8.41 -17.20
CA TYR A 87 3.59 -8.43 -18.50
C TYR A 87 5.09 -8.31 -18.31
N HIS A 88 5.87 -9.24 -18.87
CA HIS A 88 7.31 -9.04 -18.92
C HIS A 88 7.68 -7.85 -19.80
N MET A 89 8.65 -7.08 -19.35
CA MET A 89 9.25 -5.95 -20.04
C MET A 89 9.72 -6.29 -21.47
N TYR A 90 10.26 -7.50 -21.67
CA TYR A 90 10.71 -8.01 -22.97
C TYR A 90 9.62 -8.65 -23.84
N CYS A 91 8.49 -9.04 -23.25
CA CYS A 91 7.35 -9.56 -24.00
C CYS A 91 6.49 -8.46 -24.65
N LEU A 92 6.68 -7.21 -24.21
CA LEU A 92 6.01 -6.04 -24.76
C LEU A 92 6.64 -5.58 -26.08
N ARG A 93 5.83 -4.93 -26.91
CA ARG A 93 6.26 -4.31 -28.18
C ARG A 93 5.72 -2.87 -28.23
N PRO A 94 6.60 -1.84 -28.27
CA PRO A 94 8.07 -1.89 -28.21
C PRO A 94 8.58 -2.46 -26.86
N ILE A 95 9.81 -2.98 -26.86
CA ILE A 95 10.43 -3.56 -25.65
C ILE A 95 10.61 -2.45 -24.61
N VAL A 96 10.19 -2.72 -23.38
CA VAL A 96 10.38 -1.82 -22.25
C VAL A 96 11.71 -2.17 -21.62
N VAL A 97 12.67 -1.25 -21.59
CA VAL A 97 14.02 -1.53 -21.09
C VAL A 97 14.21 -1.18 -19.61
N ARG A 98 13.29 -0.40 -19.03
CA ARG A 98 13.30 0.04 -17.63
C ARG A 98 11.87 0.18 -17.12
N VAL A 99 11.67 -0.05 -15.82
CA VAL A 99 10.39 0.22 -15.16
C VAL A 99 9.99 1.69 -15.39
N PRO A 100 8.78 1.97 -15.92
CA PRO A 100 8.33 3.33 -16.19
C PRO A 100 8.13 4.12 -14.89
N ILE A 101 8.33 5.43 -14.96
CA ILE A 101 8.07 6.34 -13.82
C ILE A 101 6.59 6.71 -13.84
N GLY A 102 5.87 6.37 -12.77
CA GLY A 102 4.44 6.64 -12.63
C GLY A 102 3.57 5.50 -13.15
N SER A 103 2.36 5.83 -13.59
CA SER A 103 1.36 4.83 -13.99
C SER A 103 1.68 4.17 -15.32
N TRP A 104 1.56 2.85 -15.40
CA TRP A 104 1.71 2.08 -16.63
C TRP A 104 0.43 1.31 -16.96
N VAL A 105 0.03 1.39 -18.23
CA VAL A 105 -1.15 0.71 -18.75
C VAL A 105 -0.74 -0.23 -19.88
N CYS A 106 -1.28 -1.45 -19.86
CA CYS A 106 -0.97 -2.42 -20.90
C CYS A 106 -1.61 -2.05 -22.25
N PRO A 107 -1.09 -2.57 -23.38
CA PRO A 107 -1.62 -2.29 -24.72
C PRO A 107 -3.12 -2.59 -24.88
N ILE A 108 -3.63 -3.59 -24.15
CA ILE A 108 -5.04 -3.97 -24.18
C ILE A 108 -5.90 -2.85 -23.56
N CYS A 109 -5.47 -2.31 -22.43
CA CYS A 109 -6.18 -1.26 -21.71
C CYS A 109 -5.90 0.15 -22.26
N SER A 110 -4.87 0.33 -23.11
CA SER A 110 -4.67 1.57 -23.87
C SER A 110 -5.59 1.65 -25.09
N ASP A 111 -5.85 0.51 -25.75
CA ASP A 111 -6.68 0.45 -26.96
C ASP A 111 -8.18 0.46 -26.63
N GLN A 112 -8.54 0.07 -25.41
CA GLN A 112 -9.88 0.26 -24.87
C GLN A 112 -10.11 1.77 -24.63
N LYS A 113 -10.69 2.43 -25.63
CA LYS A 113 -11.27 3.77 -25.50
C LYS A 113 -12.12 3.80 -24.23
N GLU A 114 -11.85 4.75 -23.36
CA GLU A 114 -12.52 4.91 -22.07
C GLU A 114 -14.04 4.83 -22.25
N ASP A 115 -14.66 3.71 -21.88
CA ASP A 115 -16.07 3.76 -21.54
C ASP A 115 -16.14 4.39 -20.15
N ARG A 116 -16.18 5.72 -20.10
CA ARG A 116 -16.27 6.53 -18.87
C ARG A 116 -17.60 6.37 -18.14
N SER A 117 -18.35 5.30 -18.37
CA SER A 117 -19.66 5.06 -17.76
C SER A 117 -19.64 3.96 -16.69
N ARG A 118 -18.60 3.89 -15.87
CA ARG A 118 -18.72 3.21 -14.57
C ARG A 118 -17.60 3.62 -13.63
N ASP A 119 -17.77 4.78 -13.04
CA ASP A 119 -17.70 4.94 -11.59
C ASP A 119 -18.03 6.39 -11.24
N PHE A 120 -19.00 6.57 -10.35
CA PHE A 120 -18.96 7.49 -9.20
C PHE A 120 -20.40 7.57 -8.62
N PHE A 121 -20.60 6.89 -7.49
CA PHE A 121 -21.80 6.78 -6.63
C PHE A 121 -22.86 5.72 -7.02
N ARG A 122 -22.71 4.53 -6.45
CA ARG A 122 -23.83 3.80 -5.84
C ARG A 122 -23.51 3.50 -4.39
#